data_AF-A0AAD5LEB2-F1
#
_entry.id   AF-A0AAD5LEB2-F1
#
_cell.length_a   1.000
_cell.length_b   1.000
_cell.length_c   1.000
_cell.angle_alpha   90.00
_cell.angle_beta   90.00
_cell.angle_gamma   90.00
#
_symmetry.space_group_name_H-M   'P 1'
#
loop_
_entity.id
_entity.type
_entity.pdbx_description
1 polymer ?
#
loop_
_entity_poly.entity_id
_entity_poly.type
_entity_poly.pdbx_seq_one_letter_code
_entity_poly.pdbx_strand_id
1 'polypeptide(L)'
;MVNARVVKHELTRRQSLLTALLSALQSVPTRLLATILALDAARIRGLLLRAAAGGSVYALLVCAFGGFYEKPWQLIGVTARMSYVTCRTLGDYIARGCRPIFPEWTLGFEITRALVREAMSKYGRCMMKPRNASFIRRQSEVLGTALGYLACKQCGTRTEPFEYNGLEHVWIKSASQPPVPPRTRVVVLFFHGGGYAVLSPRMYINVGAELQSRTARLLERPDVQVDVLLANYRKIPEYPYPIPPEDAYRMYEYLIDHEKLSPKQIIIAGDSAGGGLAMATLIRARDQGTSDERLPLGGILSCPFVDLEIGGDERKAPYCLIGDAAGQAIYDLYHPRDGPPSTWGDASPVHCDLKGLPPVYIQAAELDYIYPHAVRLADKARADGVKDWELDVHANVPHVFTNFPRSMLPIAAQGLEAMAAFAASRFREALARAESA
;
A
#
# COMPACT_ATOMS: atom_id res chain seq x y z
N MET A 1 21.14 45.78 -39.58
CA MET A 1 22.24 45.02 -40.24
C MET A 1 22.76 43.91 -39.31
N VAL A 2 21.90 42.94 -39.03
CA VAL A 2 22.11 41.69 -38.29
C VAL A 2 21.40 40.66 -39.18
N ASN A 3 21.94 39.57 -39.70
CA ASN A 3 23.30 39.06 -39.69
C ASN A 3 23.39 38.10 -40.91
N ALA A 4 23.68 38.62 -42.11
CA ALA A 4 23.84 37.79 -43.32
C ALA A 4 24.97 36.74 -43.17
N ARG A 5 25.88 36.95 -42.21
CA ARG A 5 26.91 35.97 -41.80
C ARG A 5 26.33 34.78 -41.04
N VAL A 6 25.25 34.93 -40.26
CA VAL A 6 24.66 33.82 -39.48
C VAL A 6 23.90 32.85 -40.38
N VAL A 7 23.10 33.36 -41.31
CA VAL A 7 22.36 32.53 -42.29
C VAL A 7 23.33 31.75 -43.18
N LYS A 8 24.42 32.40 -43.61
CA LYS A 8 25.48 31.72 -44.40
C LYS A 8 26.18 30.65 -43.56
N HIS A 9 26.45 30.90 -42.28
CA HIS A 9 27.09 29.93 -41.38
C HIS A 9 26.20 28.70 -41.08
N GLU A 10 24.88 28.89 -40.98
CA GLU A 10 23.91 27.81 -40.78
C GLU A 10 23.73 26.94 -42.02
N LEU A 11 23.73 27.54 -43.22
CA LEU A 11 23.70 26.82 -44.50
C LEU A 11 24.96 25.97 -44.69
N THR A 12 26.15 26.49 -44.38
CA THR A 12 27.40 25.72 -44.46
C THR A 12 27.42 24.56 -43.46
N ARG A 13 26.83 24.75 -42.26
CA ARG A 13 26.74 23.70 -41.22
C ARG A 13 25.73 22.60 -41.58
N ARG A 14 24.62 22.96 -42.23
CA ARG A 14 23.66 21.98 -42.78
C ARG A 14 24.26 21.19 -43.95
N GLN A 15 25.01 21.87 -44.83
CA GLN A 15 25.76 21.19 -45.89
C GLN A 15 26.82 20.25 -45.31
N SER A 16 27.59 20.66 -44.29
CA SER A 16 28.60 19.78 -43.68
C SER A 16 27.99 18.58 -42.97
N LEU A 17 26.82 18.72 -42.34
CA LEU A 17 26.08 17.61 -41.73
C LEU A 17 25.52 16.63 -42.78
N LEU A 18 25.01 17.14 -43.90
CA LEU A 18 24.57 16.31 -45.03
C LEU A 18 25.74 15.55 -45.66
N THR A 19 26.89 16.20 -45.85
CA THR A 19 28.11 15.55 -46.35
C THR A 19 28.65 14.52 -45.37
N ALA A 20 28.57 14.77 -44.05
CA ALA A 20 28.96 13.81 -43.02
C ALA A 20 28.01 12.59 -42.94
N LEU A 21 26.70 12.80 -43.12
CA LEU A 21 25.71 11.73 -43.21
C LEU A 21 25.89 10.88 -44.48
N LEU A 22 26.17 11.51 -45.62
CA LEU A 22 26.46 10.83 -46.88
C LEU A 22 27.78 10.05 -46.80
N SER A 23 28.81 10.60 -46.17
CA SER A 23 30.09 9.92 -45.89
C SER A 23 29.90 8.74 -44.93
N ALA A 24 29.11 8.89 -43.87
CA ALA A 24 28.78 7.81 -42.95
C ALA A 24 28.02 6.67 -43.65
N LEU A 25 27.09 7.00 -44.55
CA LEU A 25 26.38 6.03 -45.39
C LEU A 25 27.30 5.34 -46.40
N GLN A 26 28.31 6.03 -46.93
CA GLN A 26 29.36 5.44 -47.80
C GLN A 26 30.36 4.56 -47.04
N SER A 27 30.50 4.75 -45.72
CA SER A 27 31.37 3.94 -44.85
C SER A 27 30.74 2.62 -44.36
N VAL A 28 29.45 2.41 -44.62
CA VAL A 28 28.78 1.15 -44.32
C VAL A 28 29.33 0.09 -45.28
N PRO A 29 29.89 -1.03 -44.79
CA PRO A 29 30.41 -2.08 -45.65
C PRO A 29 29.34 -2.49 -46.66
N THR A 30 29.66 -2.52 -47.95
CA THR A 30 28.72 -2.85 -49.04
C THR A 30 27.98 -4.17 -48.81
N ARG A 31 28.59 -5.11 -48.08
CA ARG A 31 27.95 -6.36 -47.60
C ARG A 31 26.83 -6.12 -46.58
N LEU A 32 26.99 -5.18 -45.64
CA LEU A 32 25.97 -4.84 -44.65
C LEU A 32 24.80 -4.10 -45.30
N LEU A 33 25.10 -3.17 -46.21
CA LEU A 33 24.07 -2.44 -46.98
C LEU A 33 23.29 -3.40 -47.90
N ALA A 34 23.98 -4.33 -48.58
CA ALA A 34 23.35 -5.37 -49.39
C ALA A 34 22.54 -6.36 -48.55
N THR A 35 22.97 -6.68 -47.32
CA THR A 35 22.22 -7.55 -46.41
C THR A 35 20.95 -6.85 -45.90
N ILE A 36 21.01 -5.55 -45.62
CA ILE A 36 19.85 -4.74 -45.20
C ILE A 36 18.87 -4.54 -46.38
N LEU A 37 19.38 -4.34 -47.60
CA LEU A 37 18.57 -4.21 -48.82
C LEU A 37 18.02 -5.57 -49.33
N ALA A 38 18.68 -6.69 -49.01
CA ALA A 38 18.23 -8.04 -49.33
C ALA A 38 17.21 -8.61 -48.32
N LEU A 39 16.95 -7.88 -47.22
CA LEU A 39 15.82 -8.20 -46.34
C LEU A 39 14.54 -7.71 -47.02
N ASP A 40 13.75 -8.65 -47.53
CA ASP A 40 12.40 -8.35 -48.02
C ASP A 40 11.59 -7.61 -46.94
N ALA A 41 10.70 -6.72 -47.34
CA ALA A 41 9.81 -5.93 -46.49
C ALA A 41 9.09 -6.80 -45.45
N ALA A 42 8.77 -8.06 -45.77
CA ALA A 42 8.23 -9.04 -44.83
C ALA A 42 9.20 -9.41 -43.69
N ARG A 43 10.49 -9.56 -43.97
CA ARG A 43 11.52 -9.82 -42.95
C ARG A 43 11.82 -8.57 -42.12
N ILE A 44 11.87 -7.39 -42.74
CA ILE A 44 12.02 -6.12 -42.02
C ILE A 44 10.82 -5.90 -41.09
N ARG A 45 9.59 -6.08 -41.60
CA ARG A 45 8.36 -6.02 -40.80
C ARG A 45 8.35 -7.05 -39.68
N GLY A 46 8.80 -8.28 -39.95
CA GLY A 46 8.96 -9.32 -38.93
C GLY A 46 9.98 -8.97 -37.85
N LEU A 47 11.11 -8.35 -38.22
CA LEU A 47 12.13 -7.89 -37.28
C LEU A 47 11.62 -6.71 -36.43
N LEU A 48 10.93 -5.75 -37.05
CA LEU A 48 10.29 -4.62 -36.37
C LEU A 48 9.19 -5.08 -35.42
N LEU A 49 8.35 -6.05 -35.81
CA LEU A 49 7.32 -6.63 -34.94
C LEU A 49 7.94 -7.38 -33.76
N ARG A 50 9.03 -8.13 -33.96
CA ARG A 50 9.77 -8.81 -32.88
C ARG A 50 10.46 -7.82 -31.95
N ALA A 51 11.04 -6.74 -32.50
CA ALA A 51 11.63 -5.66 -31.71
C ALA A 51 10.57 -4.89 -30.92
N ALA A 52 9.40 -4.63 -31.52
CA ALA A 52 8.26 -4.02 -30.83
C ALA A 52 7.71 -4.94 -29.74
N ALA A 53 7.53 -6.23 -30.02
CA ALA A 53 7.11 -7.22 -29.02
C ALA A 53 8.14 -7.35 -27.89
N GLY A 54 9.44 -7.39 -28.22
CA GLY A 54 10.52 -7.40 -27.24
C GLY A 54 10.56 -6.12 -26.39
N GLY A 55 10.32 -4.96 -27.01
CA GLY A 55 10.18 -3.68 -26.32
C GLY A 55 8.98 -3.66 -25.38
N SER A 56 7.84 -4.19 -25.79
CA SER A 56 6.63 -4.31 -24.95
C SER A 56 6.85 -5.27 -23.77
N VAL A 57 7.48 -6.43 -24.00
CA VAL A 57 7.81 -7.37 -22.92
C VAL A 57 8.79 -6.74 -21.94
N TYR A 58 9.84 -6.06 -22.44
CA TYR A 58 10.78 -5.34 -21.58
C TYR A 58 10.08 -4.26 -20.75
N ALA A 59 9.19 -3.45 -21.36
CA ALA A 59 8.42 -2.45 -20.64
C ALA A 59 7.54 -3.07 -19.54
N LEU A 60 6.87 -4.19 -19.81
CA LEU A 60 6.08 -4.92 -18.81
C LEU A 60 6.95 -5.43 -17.66
N LEU A 61 8.12 -5.97 -17.96
CA LEU A 61 9.06 -6.46 -16.94
C LEU A 61 9.61 -5.31 -16.08
N VAL A 62 9.92 -4.16 -16.68
CA VAL A 62 10.30 -2.94 -15.94
C VAL A 62 9.13 -2.46 -15.08
N CYS A 63 7.91 -2.42 -15.62
CA CYS A 63 6.72 -2.05 -14.85
C CYS A 63 6.47 -3.02 -13.69
N ALA A 64 6.80 -4.31 -13.82
CA ALA A 64 6.61 -5.31 -12.77
C ALA A 64 7.73 -5.28 -11.71
N PHE A 65 8.99 -5.08 -12.13
CA PHE A 65 10.16 -5.34 -11.28
C PHE A 65 11.09 -4.13 -11.10
N GLY A 66 10.77 -2.96 -11.65
CA GLY A 66 11.62 -1.76 -11.64
C GLY A 66 12.03 -1.28 -10.24
N GLY A 67 11.27 -1.65 -9.20
CA GLY A 67 11.61 -1.40 -7.81
C GLY A 67 12.65 -2.34 -7.20
N PHE A 68 13.00 -3.45 -7.86
CA PHE A 68 13.77 -4.55 -7.27
C PHE A 68 15.24 -4.58 -7.71
N TYR A 69 15.68 -3.60 -8.49
CA TYR A 69 17.06 -3.50 -8.94
C TYR A 69 17.49 -2.04 -9.09
N GLU A 70 18.80 -1.80 -9.15
CA GLU A 70 19.35 -0.44 -9.30
C GLU A 70 19.83 -0.17 -10.72
N LYS A 71 20.39 -1.21 -11.35
CA LYS A 71 21.03 -1.12 -12.65
C LYS A 71 20.21 -1.92 -13.67
N PRO A 72 19.87 -1.38 -14.85
CA PRO A 72 18.93 -2.03 -15.78
C PRO A 72 19.25 -3.47 -16.17
N TRP A 73 20.54 -3.82 -16.27
CA TRP A 73 20.97 -5.19 -16.61
C TRP A 73 20.64 -6.24 -15.54
N GLN A 74 20.39 -5.82 -14.30
CA GLN A 74 19.96 -6.72 -13.22
C GLN A 74 18.53 -7.24 -13.43
N LEU A 75 17.73 -6.59 -14.28
CA LEU A 75 16.35 -7.00 -14.58
C LEU A 75 16.28 -8.47 -15.01
N ILE A 76 17.20 -8.93 -15.86
CA ILE A 76 17.24 -10.33 -16.32
C ILE A 76 17.37 -11.29 -15.13
N GLY A 77 18.24 -10.96 -14.17
CA GLY A 77 18.42 -11.76 -12.96
C GLY A 77 17.19 -11.78 -12.06
N VAL A 78 16.52 -10.64 -11.91
CA VAL A 78 15.25 -10.55 -11.17
C VAL A 78 14.17 -11.39 -11.85
N THR A 79 13.98 -11.23 -13.16
CA THR A 79 13.00 -12.01 -13.93
C THR A 79 13.27 -13.50 -13.85
N ALA A 80 14.52 -13.95 -14.07
CA ALA A 80 14.88 -15.36 -13.96
C ALA A 80 14.59 -15.92 -12.56
N ARG A 81 14.86 -15.14 -11.51
CA ARG A 81 14.58 -15.54 -10.14
C ARG A 81 13.08 -15.65 -9.86
N MET A 82 12.29 -14.69 -10.29
CA MET A 82 10.82 -14.72 -10.12
C MET A 82 10.20 -15.90 -10.88
N SER A 83 10.66 -16.16 -12.12
CA SER A 83 10.24 -17.35 -12.87
C SER A 83 10.59 -18.65 -12.16
N TYR A 84 11.81 -18.77 -11.61
CA TYR A 84 12.21 -19.93 -10.82
C TYR A 84 11.30 -20.14 -9.60
N VAL A 85 10.98 -19.08 -8.86
CA VAL A 85 10.10 -19.16 -7.69
C VAL A 85 8.70 -19.63 -8.07
N THR A 86 8.13 -19.12 -9.17
CA THR A 86 6.85 -19.58 -9.69
C THR A 86 6.89 -21.06 -10.07
N CYS A 87 7.88 -21.49 -10.85
CA CYS A 87 8.02 -22.89 -11.26
C CYS A 87 8.20 -23.83 -10.07
N ARG A 88 9.03 -23.44 -9.09
CA ARG A 88 9.23 -24.21 -7.86
C ARG A 88 7.93 -24.34 -7.07
N THR A 89 7.21 -23.23 -6.87
CA THR A 89 5.94 -23.22 -6.13
C THR A 89 4.88 -24.10 -6.81
N LEU A 90 4.81 -24.06 -8.14
CA LEU A 90 3.92 -24.92 -8.93
C LEU A 90 4.33 -26.40 -8.81
N GLY A 91 5.63 -26.70 -8.87
CA GLY A 91 6.16 -28.05 -8.66
C GLY A 91 5.81 -28.58 -7.27
N ASP A 92 6.00 -27.77 -6.23
CA ASP A 92 5.64 -28.11 -4.85
C ASP A 92 4.12 -28.37 -4.71
N TYR A 93 3.28 -27.57 -5.38
CA TYR A 93 1.82 -27.76 -5.39
C TYR A 93 1.40 -29.06 -6.07
N ILE A 94 2.01 -29.40 -7.21
CA ILE A 94 1.77 -30.66 -7.93
C ILE A 94 2.24 -31.86 -7.09
N ALA A 95 3.40 -31.76 -6.44
CA ALA A 95 3.93 -32.79 -5.55
C ALA A 95 3.02 -33.06 -4.35
N ARG A 96 2.23 -32.06 -3.90
CA ARG A 96 1.16 -32.21 -2.90
C ARG A 96 -0.15 -32.78 -3.44
N GLY A 97 -0.18 -33.25 -4.70
CA GLY A 97 -1.38 -33.78 -5.33
C GLY A 97 -2.39 -32.69 -5.71
N CYS A 98 -1.89 -31.53 -6.15
CA CYS A 98 -2.68 -30.35 -6.48
C CYS A 98 -3.54 -29.85 -5.31
N ARG A 99 -2.95 -29.85 -4.11
CA ARG A 99 -3.57 -29.37 -2.89
C ARG A 99 -2.79 -28.18 -2.32
N PRO A 100 -3.50 -27.15 -1.82
CA PRO A 100 -2.85 -26.02 -1.21
C PRO A 100 -2.18 -26.41 0.11
N ILE A 101 -1.22 -25.60 0.57
CA ILE A 101 -0.54 -25.78 1.85
C ILE A 101 -1.53 -25.72 3.02
N PHE A 102 -2.45 -24.76 2.96
CA PHE A 102 -3.54 -24.60 3.91
C PHE A 102 -4.89 -24.64 3.19
N PRO A 103 -5.96 -25.18 3.79
CA PRO A 103 -7.28 -25.27 3.17
C PRO A 103 -7.86 -23.93 2.69
N GLU A 104 -7.48 -22.83 3.36
CA GLU A 104 -7.94 -21.48 3.07
C GLU A 104 -7.26 -20.88 1.84
N TRP A 105 -6.17 -21.49 1.36
CA TRP A 105 -5.32 -20.95 0.32
C TRP A 105 -5.69 -21.47 -1.07
N THR A 106 -5.48 -20.63 -2.08
CA THR A 106 -5.54 -21.03 -3.49
C THR A 106 -4.13 -21.15 -4.07
N LEU A 107 -3.98 -21.85 -5.20
CA LEU A 107 -2.71 -21.86 -5.95
C LEU A 107 -2.29 -20.43 -6.34
N GLY A 108 -3.23 -19.58 -6.75
CA GLY A 108 -2.96 -18.19 -7.09
C GLY A 108 -2.41 -17.40 -5.90
N PHE A 109 -2.91 -17.68 -4.70
CA PHE A 109 -2.39 -17.12 -3.47
C PHE A 109 -0.98 -17.60 -3.16
N GLU A 110 -0.73 -18.91 -3.23
CA GLU A 110 0.60 -19.47 -2.97
C GLU A 110 1.69 -18.87 -3.87
N ILE A 111 1.40 -18.76 -5.18
CA ILE A 111 2.31 -18.15 -6.15
C ILE A 111 2.55 -16.68 -5.78
N THR A 112 1.49 -15.91 -5.55
CA THR A 112 1.60 -14.48 -5.19
C THR A 112 2.40 -14.30 -3.92
N ARG A 113 2.10 -15.07 -2.88
CA ARG A 113 2.78 -15.06 -1.58
C ARG A 113 4.26 -15.40 -1.72
N ALA A 114 4.60 -16.43 -2.50
CA ALA A 114 5.98 -16.83 -2.74
C ALA A 114 6.79 -15.74 -3.48
N LEU A 115 6.18 -15.11 -4.49
CA LEU A 115 6.78 -14.00 -5.23
C LEU A 115 7.02 -12.77 -4.34
N VAL A 116 6.01 -12.38 -3.55
CA VAL A 116 6.14 -11.26 -2.60
C VAL A 116 7.20 -11.56 -1.56
N ARG A 117 7.21 -12.77 -0.98
CA ARG A 117 8.23 -13.17 0.01
C ARG A 117 9.63 -13.12 -0.59
N GLU A 118 9.83 -13.62 -1.81
CA GLU A 118 11.12 -13.55 -2.49
C GLU A 118 11.53 -12.09 -2.74
N ALA A 119 10.60 -11.26 -3.21
CA ALA A 119 10.84 -9.84 -3.44
C ALA A 119 11.34 -9.14 -2.18
N MET A 120 10.62 -9.29 -1.07
CA MET A 120 10.94 -8.68 0.21
C MET A 120 12.21 -9.24 0.84
N SER A 121 12.48 -10.54 0.71
CA SER A 121 13.65 -11.19 1.32
C SER A 121 14.95 -10.89 0.58
N LYS A 122 14.90 -10.85 -0.76
CA LYS A 122 16.11 -10.72 -1.59
C LYS A 122 16.38 -9.29 -2.03
N TYR A 123 15.33 -8.52 -2.29
CA TYR A 123 15.44 -7.17 -2.83
C TYR A 123 14.95 -6.10 -1.86
N GLY A 124 14.52 -6.46 -0.64
CA GLY A 124 13.96 -5.55 0.35
C GLY A 124 14.80 -4.28 0.60
N ARG A 125 16.12 -4.42 0.82
CA ARG A 125 17.01 -3.24 0.98
C ARG A 125 17.05 -2.36 -0.28
N CYS A 126 16.97 -2.94 -1.46
CA CYS A 126 16.94 -2.20 -2.73
C CYS A 126 15.61 -1.45 -2.89
N MET A 127 14.49 -2.10 -2.53
CA MET A 127 13.15 -1.49 -2.56
C MET A 127 13.05 -0.22 -1.72
N MET A 128 13.80 -0.12 -0.62
CA MET A 128 13.79 1.04 0.28
C MET A 128 14.73 2.18 -0.14
N LYS A 129 15.45 2.06 -1.26
CA LYS A 129 16.23 3.19 -1.81
C LYS A 129 15.27 4.25 -2.37
N PRO A 130 15.59 5.56 -2.27
CA PRO A 130 14.63 6.63 -2.64
C PRO A 130 14.00 6.45 -4.03
N ARG A 131 14.84 6.21 -5.05
CA ARG A 131 14.37 5.98 -6.43
C ARG A 131 13.45 4.76 -6.55
N ASN A 132 13.81 3.67 -5.88
CA ASN A 132 13.12 2.39 -5.96
C ASN A 132 11.79 2.44 -5.20
N ALA A 133 11.78 3.03 -4.01
CA ALA A 133 10.58 3.25 -3.21
C ALA A 133 9.59 4.13 -3.98
N SER A 134 10.06 5.24 -4.56
CA SER A 134 9.25 6.11 -5.42
C SER A 134 8.67 5.37 -6.64
N PHE A 135 9.47 4.53 -7.30
CA PHE A 135 8.99 3.69 -8.40
C PHE A 135 7.87 2.73 -7.95
N ILE A 136 8.04 2.05 -6.80
CA ILE A 136 7.03 1.13 -6.26
C ILE A 136 5.76 1.88 -5.87
N ARG A 137 5.87 3.09 -5.30
CA ARG A 137 4.71 3.95 -5.00
C ARG A 137 3.94 4.25 -6.30
N ARG A 138 4.62 4.68 -7.37
CA ARG A 138 3.99 4.94 -8.68
C ARG A 138 3.39 3.69 -9.31
N GLN A 139 4.08 2.56 -9.22
CA GLN A 139 3.59 1.27 -9.70
C GLN A 139 2.29 0.88 -8.98
N SER A 140 2.27 0.99 -7.65
CA SER A 140 1.10 0.69 -6.83
C SER A 140 -0.06 1.66 -7.06
N GLU A 141 0.22 2.90 -7.43
CA GLU A 141 -0.78 3.90 -7.80
C GLU A 141 -1.54 3.46 -9.06
N VAL A 142 -0.80 3.05 -10.11
CA VAL A 142 -1.36 2.58 -11.38
C VAL A 142 -2.15 1.28 -11.19
N LEU A 143 -1.54 0.29 -10.53
CA LEU A 143 -2.18 -1.00 -10.28
C LEU A 143 -3.41 -0.84 -9.38
N GLY A 144 -3.28 -0.06 -8.31
CA GLY A 144 -4.37 0.24 -7.38
C GLY A 144 -5.54 0.94 -8.02
N THR A 145 -5.28 1.87 -8.94
CA THR A 145 -6.34 2.53 -9.72
C THR A 145 -7.11 1.54 -10.60
N ALA A 146 -6.39 0.68 -11.33
CA ALA A 146 -7.01 -0.28 -12.24
C ALA A 146 -7.83 -1.34 -11.50
N LEU A 147 -7.26 -1.95 -10.46
CA LEU A 147 -7.95 -2.95 -9.64
C LEU A 147 -9.07 -2.31 -8.80
N GLY A 148 -8.81 -1.12 -8.27
CA GLY A 148 -9.75 -0.34 -7.47
C GLY A 148 -11.01 0.04 -8.26
N TYR A 149 -10.89 0.38 -9.54
CA TYR A 149 -12.05 0.64 -10.39
C TYR A 149 -13.01 -0.55 -10.46
N LEU A 150 -12.47 -1.76 -10.60
CA LEU A 150 -13.28 -2.99 -10.62
C LEU A 150 -13.94 -3.25 -9.26
N ALA A 151 -13.20 -3.06 -8.16
CA ALA A 151 -13.72 -3.21 -6.81
C ALA A 151 -14.84 -2.19 -6.50
N CYS A 152 -14.65 -0.93 -6.88
CA CYS A 152 -15.66 0.11 -6.75
C CYS A 152 -16.95 -0.24 -7.49
N LYS A 153 -16.84 -0.74 -8.73
CA LYS A 153 -18.00 -1.20 -9.50
C LYS A 153 -18.73 -2.36 -8.82
N GLN A 154 -18.01 -3.30 -8.22
CA GLN A 154 -18.60 -4.44 -7.50
C GLN A 154 -19.27 -4.01 -6.19
N CYS A 155 -18.69 -3.05 -5.48
CA CYS A 155 -19.17 -2.59 -4.17
C CYS A 155 -20.23 -1.48 -4.27
N GLY A 156 -20.51 -0.96 -5.47
CA GLY A 156 -21.39 0.19 -5.66
C GLY A 156 -20.79 1.49 -5.11
N THR A 157 -19.47 1.65 -5.17
CA THR A 157 -18.74 2.81 -4.67
C THR A 157 -18.02 3.56 -5.79
N ARG A 158 -17.52 4.75 -5.49
CA ARG A 158 -16.68 5.56 -6.38
C ARG A 158 -15.53 6.19 -5.61
N THR A 159 -14.45 6.47 -6.33
CA THR A 159 -13.29 7.21 -5.82
C THR A 159 -13.43 8.70 -6.14
N GLU A 160 -13.04 9.57 -5.21
CA GLU A 160 -12.94 11.01 -5.40
C GLU A 160 -11.58 11.50 -4.84
N PRO A 161 -10.54 11.61 -5.70
CA PRO A 161 -9.23 12.07 -5.27
C PRO A 161 -9.24 13.58 -4.98
N PHE A 162 -8.43 14.01 -4.01
CA PHE A 162 -8.22 15.42 -3.70
C PHE A 162 -6.80 15.64 -3.17
N GLU A 163 -6.33 16.89 -3.28
CA GLU A 163 -5.03 17.31 -2.76
C GLU A 163 -5.21 18.05 -1.43
N TYR A 164 -4.47 17.62 -0.42
CA TYR A 164 -4.33 18.33 0.85
C TYR A 164 -2.90 18.12 1.34
N ASN A 165 -2.33 19.06 2.11
CA ASN A 165 -0.94 19.01 2.62
C ASN A 165 0.17 18.68 1.58
N GLY A 166 -0.11 18.84 0.28
CA GLY A 166 0.80 18.50 -0.82
C GLY A 166 0.80 17.02 -1.23
N LEU A 167 -0.21 16.25 -0.83
CA LEU A 167 -0.39 14.84 -1.17
C LEU A 167 -1.79 14.59 -1.74
N GLU A 168 -1.87 13.66 -2.70
CA GLU A 168 -3.16 13.11 -3.15
C GLU A 168 -3.71 12.14 -2.08
N HIS A 169 -4.92 12.41 -1.61
CA HIS A 169 -5.76 11.55 -0.77
C HIS A 169 -6.96 11.06 -1.59
N VAL A 170 -7.59 9.95 -1.18
CA VAL A 170 -8.71 9.36 -1.96
C VAL A 170 -9.91 9.11 -1.07
N TRP A 171 -11.01 9.79 -1.34
CA TRP A 171 -12.30 9.44 -0.78
C TRP A 171 -12.90 8.23 -1.50
N ILE A 172 -13.50 7.32 -0.74
CA ILE A 172 -14.38 6.27 -1.22
C ILE A 172 -15.79 6.58 -0.73
N LYS A 173 -16.70 6.80 -1.66
CA LYS A 173 -18.09 7.21 -1.39
C LYS A 173 -19.06 6.25 -2.09
N SER A 174 -20.30 6.18 -1.64
CA SER A 174 -21.37 5.47 -2.38
C SER A 174 -21.50 6.02 -3.80
N ALA A 175 -21.58 5.16 -4.82
CA ALA A 175 -21.73 5.59 -6.21
C ALA A 175 -23.13 6.15 -6.50
N SER A 176 -24.15 5.55 -5.91
CA SER A 176 -25.54 6.02 -6.00
C SER A 176 -25.83 7.05 -4.91
N GLN A 177 -26.66 8.04 -5.27
CA GLN A 177 -27.29 8.87 -4.25
C GLN A 177 -28.25 7.99 -3.44
N PRO A 178 -28.25 8.10 -2.11
CA PRO A 178 -29.20 7.38 -1.29
C PRO A 178 -30.64 7.86 -1.62
N PRO A 179 -31.65 6.98 -1.49
CA PRO A 179 -33.04 7.33 -1.74
C PRO A 179 -33.57 8.40 -0.78
N VAL A 180 -32.89 8.61 0.35
CA VAL A 180 -33.14 9.67 1.32
C VAL A 180 -31.86 10.52 1.43
N PRO A 181 -31.93 11.87 1.37
CA PRO A 181 -30.77 12.71 1.62
C PRO A 181 -30.15 12.39 2.99
N PRO A 182 -28.85 12.08 3.07
CA PRO A 182 -28.24 11.68 4.33
C PRO A 182 -28.25 12.85 5.29
N ARG A 183 -28.72 12.61 6.52
CA ARG A 183 -28.74 13.62 7.58
C ARG A 183 -27.47 13.62 8.40
N THR A 184 -26.77 12.49 8.40
CA THR A 184 -25.53 12.30 9.13
C THR A 184 -24.51 11.61 8.23
N ARG A 185 -23.24 12.00 8.40
CA ARG A 185 -22.10 11.40 7.73
C ARG A 185 -21.18 10.76 8.76
N VAL A 186 -20.70 9.56 8.50
CA VAL A 186 -19.68 8.89 9.29
C VAL A 186 -18.52 8.49 8.39
N VAL A 187 -17.30 8.52 8.95
CA VAL A 187 -16.08 8.34 8.17
C VAL A 187 -15.15 7.33 8.84
N VAL A 188 -14.64 6.39 8.05
CA VAL A 188 -13.45 5.62 8.43
C VAL A 188 -12.22 6.26 7.78
N LEU A 189 -11.32 6.82 8.58
CA LEU A 189 -10.03 7.35 8.16
C LEU A 189 -9.02 6.19 8.12
N PHE A 190 -8.60 5.77 6.93
CA PHE A 190 -7.75 4.61 6.74
C PHE A 190 -6.33 5.01 6.32
N PHE A 191 -5.32 4.58 7.08
CA PHE A 191 -3.91 4.71 6.75
C PHE A 191 -3.37 3.41 6.18
N HIS A 192 -2.77 3.50 5.00
CA HIS A 192 -2.31 2.34 4.28
C HIS A 192 -0.96 1.79 4.80
N GLY A 193 -0.78 0.48 4.77
CA GLY A 193 0.49 -0.19 5.04
C GLY A 193 1.55 0.00 3.95
N GLY A 194 2.69 -0.70 4.09
CA GLY A 194 3.84 -0.56 3.20
C GLY A 194 5.16 -0.21 3.91
N GLY A 195 5.26 -0.52 5.21
CA GLY A 195 6.49 -0.32 5.98
C GLY A 195 6.94 1.14 6.07
N TYR A 196 6.00 2.09 6.07
CA TYR A 196 6.24 3.54 5.96
C TYR A 196 7.00 3.98 4.71
N ALA A 197 7.27 3.07 3.76
CA ALA A 197 8.23 3.29 2.69
C ALA A 197 7.60 3.24 1.32
N VAL A 198 6.73 2.25 1.09
CA VAL A 198 6.19 1.92 -0.24
C VAL A 198 4.67 2.02 -0.26
N LEU A 199 4.11 1.76 -1.44
CA LEU A 199 2.68 1.80 -1.75
C LEU A 199 2.06 3.20 -1.76
N SER A 200 0.94 3.30 -2.46
CA SER A 200 0.07 4.48 -2.60
C SER A 200 -1.27 4.17 -1.96
N PRO A 201 -2.01 5.17 -1.42
CA PRO A 201 -3.39 4.97 -0.96
C PRO A 201 -4.29 4.35 -2.04
N ARG A 202 -4.00 4.59 -3.34
CA ARG A 202 -4.75 3.97 -4.44
C ARG A 202 -4.67 2.44 -4.46
N MET A 203 -3.59 1.85 -3.93
CA MET A 203 -3.49 0.39 -3.78
C MET A 203 -4.57 -0.17 -2.84
N TYR A 204 -5.14 0.66 -1.98
CA TYR A 204 -6.13 0.30 -0.96
C TYR A 204 -7.57 0.65 -1.36
N ILE A 205 -7.82 1.07 -2.61
CA ILE A 205 -9.19 1.34 -3.09
C ILE A 205 -10.08 0.11 -2.93
N ASN A 206 -9.57 -1.10 -3.17
CA ASN A 206 -10.34 -2.33 -2.97
C ASN A 206 -10.79 -2.50 -1.51
N VAL A 207 -9.85 -2.36 -0.56
CA VAL A 207 -10.13 -2.45 0.87
C VAL A 207 -11.10 -1.36 1.31
N GLY A 208 -10.89 -0.12 0.86
CA GLY A 208 -11.77 1.00 1.16
C GLY A 208 -13.18 0.82 0.60
N ALA A 209 -13.32 0.28 -0.61
CA ALA A 209 -14.63 0.00 -1.23
C ALA A 209 -15.40 -1.10 -0.48
N GLU A 210 -14.73 -2.20 -0.14
CA GLU A 210 -15.31 -3.29 0.64
C GLU A 210 -15.68 -2.82 2.05
N LEU A 211 -14.80 -2.08 2.72
CA LEU A 211 -15.05 -1.56 4.07
C LEU A 211 -16.21 -0.56 4.08
N GLN A 212 -16.26 0.35 3.10
CA GLN A 212 -17.38 1.30 2.95
C GLN A 212 -18.71 0.55 2.76
N SER A 213 -18.75 -0.37 1.79
CA SER A 213 -19.98 -1.05 1.38
C SER A 213 -20.51 -1.98 2.48
N ARG A 214 -19.61 -2.74 3.14
CA ARG A 214 -19.97 -3.62 4.26
C ARG A 214 -20.42 -2.83 5.48
N THR A 215 -19.72 -1.74 5.82
CA THR A 215 -20.10 -0.90 6.97
C THR A 215 -21.47 -0.28 6.73
N ALA A 216 -21.72 0.27 5.53
CA ALA A 216 -23.03 0.82 5.16
C ALA A 216 -24.14 -0.24 5.24
N ARG A 217 -23.88 -1.45 4.75
CA ARG A 217 -24.82 -2.58 4.83
C ARG A 217 -25.12 -2.96 6.28
N LEU A 218 -24.09 -3.17 7.10
CA LEU A 218 -24.21 -3.62 8.50
C LEU A 218 -24.78 -2.53 9.42
N LEU A 219 -24.62 -1.26 9.07
CA LEU A 219 -25.20 -0.17 9.84
C LEU A 219 -26.72 -0.15 9.74
N GLU A 220 -27.28 -0.62 8.61
CA GLU A 220 -28.74 -0.70 8.36
C GLU A 220 -29.47 0.66 8.52
N ARG A 221 -28.77 1.76 8.25
CA ARG A 221 -29.28 3.14 8.37
C ARG A 221 -29.17 3.89 7.03
N PRO A 222 -30.22 3.89 6.19
CA PRO A 222 -30.17 4.52 4.88
C PRO A 222 -30.10 6.06 4.92
N ASP A 223 -30.38 6.66 6.08
CA ASP A 223 -30.27 8.09 6.36
C ASP A 223 -28.84 8.53 6.78
N VAL A 224 -27.92 7.58 6.88
CA VAL A 224 -26.52 7.82 7.25
C VAL A 224 -25.60 7.51 6.07
N GLN A 225 -24.79 8.50 5.69
CA GLN A 225 -23.75 8.33 4.70
C GLN A 225 -22.49 7.77 5.35
N VAL A 226 -22.01 6.62 4.86
CA VAL A 226 -20.71 6.05 5.22
C VAL A 226 -19.70 6.35 4.12
N ASP A 227 -18.60 7.01 4.47
CA ASP A 227 -17.46 7.20 3.59
C ASP A 227 -16.19 6.58 4.20
N VAL A 228 -15.22 6.26 3.34
CA VAL A 228 -13.86 5.89 3.76
C VAL A 228 -12.89 6.88 3.16
N LEU A 229 -11.98 7.45 3.97
CA LEU A 229 -10.90 8.30 3.51
C LEU A 229 -9.59 7.51 3.52
N LEU A 230 -9.06 7.20 2.34
CA LEU A 230 -7.72 6.64 2.20
C LEU A 230 -6.70 7.78 2.27
N ALA A 231 -6.11 7.97 3.44
CA ALA A 231 -5.18 9.04 3.69
C ALA A 231 -3.76 8.66 3.26
N ASN A 232 -3.12 9.56 2.52
CA ASN A 232 -1.71 9.50 2.18
C ASN A 232 -0.87 10.19 3.26
N TYR A 233 0.42 9.89 3.27
CA TYR A 233 1.40 10.43 4.21
C TYR A 233 2.78 10.43 3.55
N ARG A 234 3.67 11.33 3.98
CA ARG A 234 5.08 11.32 3.54
C ARG A 234 5.82 10.12 4.15
N LYS A 235 6.78 9.56 3.42
CA LYS A 235 7.33 8.21 3.63
C LYS A 235 8.84 8.20 3.72
N ILE A 236 9.40 7.18 4.37
CA ILE A 236 10.84 6.87 4.32
C ILE A 236 11.22 6.34 2.93
N PRO A 237 12.48 6.52 2.49
CA PRO A 237 13.59 7.16 3.19
C PRO A 237 13.59 8.70 3.16
N GLU A 238 12.73 9.35 2.37
CA GLU A 238 12.76 10.79 2.17
C GLU A 238 12.30 11.57 3.41
N TYR A 239 11.35 11.00 4.15
CA TYR A 239 10.72 11.62 5.32
C TYR A 239 10.69 10.62 6.49
N PRO A 240 11.73 10.59 7.33
CA PRO A 240 11.77 9.75 8.53
C PRO A 240 10.79 10.22 9.61
N TYR A 241 10.65 9.41 10.65
CA TYR A 241 9.97 9.80 11.89
C TYR A 241 10.51 11.16 12.39
N PRO A 242 9.67 12.11 12.86
CA PRO A 242 8.23 11.99 13.15
C PRO A 242 7.28 12.37 11.99
N ILE A 243 7.77 12.56 10.76
CA ILE A 243 6.96 13.10 9.67
C ILE A 243 5.73 12.22 9.31
N PRO A 244 5.84 10.88 9.17
CA PRO A 244 4.67 10.06 8.83
C PRO A 244 3.51 10.15 9.85
N PRO A 245 3.73 10.03 11.17
CA PRO A 245 2.63 10.21 12.14
C PRO A 245 2.14 11.66 12.26
N GLU A 246 2.95 12.67 11.94
CA GLU A 246 2.46 14.06 11.81
C GLU A 246 1.46 14.22 10.67
N ASP A 247 1.75 13.67 9.50
CA ASP A 247 0.82 13.73 8.36
C ASP A 247 -0.45 12.92 8.63
N ALA A 248 -0.34 11.78 9.32
CA ALA A 248 -1.50 10.99 9.72
C ALA A 248 -2.43 11.80 10.64
N TYR A 249 -1.87 12.43 11.68
CA TYR A 249 -2.65 13.28 12.59
C TYR A 249 -3.26 14.50 11.91
N ARG A 250 -2.53 15.15 10.99
CA ARG A 250 -3.09 16.25 10.17
C ARG A 250 -4.30 15.84 9.35
N MET A 251 -4.37 14.59 8.89
CA MET A 251 -5.56 14.10 8.19
C MET A 251 -6.74 13.84 9.10
N TYR A 252 -6.50 13.54 10.38
CA TYR A 252 -7.55 13.52 11.38
C TYR A 252 -8.06 14.95 11.67
N GLU A 253 -7.15 15.91 11.84
CA GLU A 253 -7.52 17.34 11.98
C GLU A 253 -8.28 17.85 10.75
N TYR A 254 -7.90 17.44 9.54
CA TYR A 254 -8.63 17.76 8.32
C TYR A 254 -10.11 17.36 8.39
N LEU A 255 -10.41 16.16 8.91
CA LEU A 255 -11.80 15.71 9.06
C LEU A 255 -12.60 16.57 10.05
N ILE A 256 -11.97 17.05 11.11
CA ILE A 256 -12.64 17.89 12.11
C ILE A 256 -12.77 19.32 11.61
N ASP A 257 -11.66 19.92 11.19
CA ASP A 257 -11.55 21.36 10.96
C ASP A 257 -12.03 21.75 9.56
N HIS A 258 -11.81 20.91 8.54
CA HIS A 258 -12.23 21.20 7.17
C HIS A 258 -13.54 20.52 6.80
N GLU A 259 -13.69 19.23 7.07
CA GLU A 259 -14.93 18.48 6.78
C GLU A 259 -16.02 18.70 7.84
N LYS A 260 -15.72 19.40 8.94
CA LYS A 260 -16.65 19.76 10.02
C LYS A 260 -17.31 18.55 10.67
N LEU A 261 -16.59 17.43 10.75
CA LEU A 261 -17.08 16.22 11.42
C LEU A 261 -16.82 16.31 12.93
N SER A 262 -17.80 15.87 13.71
CA SER A 262 -17.54 15.54 15.11
C SER A 262 -16.57 14.36 15.20
N PRO A 263 -15.64 14.35 16.16
CA PRO A 263 -14.81 13.19 16.47
C PRO A 263 -15.60 11.89 16.63
N LYS A 264 -16.85 11.95 17.15
CA LYS A 264 -17.72 10.78 17.31
C LYS A 264 -18.34 10.27 16.01
N GLN A 265 -18.06 10.91 14.88
CA GLN A 265 -18.39 10.44 13.53
C GLN A 265 -17.21 9.77 12.82
N ILE A 266 -16.05 9.65 13.49
CA ILE A 266 -14.80 9.19 12.87
C ILE A 266 -14.32 7.92 13.56
N ILE A 267 -13.96 6.91 12.77
CA ILE A 267 -13.15 5.77 13.19
C ILE A 267 -11.81 5.84 12.48
N ILE A 268 -10.72 5.62 13.21
CA ILE A 268 -9.37 5.57 12.64
C ILE A 268 -9.02 4.12 12.35
N ALA A 269 -8.47 3.85 11.18
CA ALA A 269 -8.12 2.51 10.74
C ALA A 269 -6.76 2.48 10.04
N GLY A 270 -6.11 1.32 10.03
CA GLY A 270 -4.96 1.10 9.19
C GLY A 270 -4.37 -0.29 9.33
N ASP A 271 -3.52 -0.67 8.38
CA ASP A 271 -2.85 -1.97 8.36
C ASP A 271 -1.33 -1.83 8.43
N SER A 272 -0.63 -2.79 9.06
CA SER A 272 0.83 -2.81 9.11
C SER A 272 1.37 -1.49 9.68
N ALA A 273 2.29 -0.82 8.98
CA ALA A 273 2.75 0.54 9.27
C ALA A 273 1.61 1.55 9.41
N GLY A 274 0.54 1.43 8.60
CA GLY A 274 -0.67 2.25 8.72
C GLY A 274 -1.46 1.97 10.00
N GLY A 275 -1.41 0.74 10.53
CA GLY A 275 -1.92 0.41 11.87
C GLY A 275 -1.10 1.11 12.97
N GLY A 276 0.22 1.21 12.78
CA GLY A 276 1.08 2.05 13.62
C GLY A 276 0.68 3.53 13.56
N LEU A 277 0.43 4.08 12.35
CA LEU A 277 -0.05 5.45 12.18
C LEU A 277 -1.43 5.68 12.81
N ALA A 278 -2.34 4.71 12.71
CA ALA A 278 -3.64 4.76 13.36
C ALA A 278 -3.49 4.87 14.88
N MET A 279 -2.64 4.03 15.49
CA MET A 279 -2.33 4.12 16.92
C MET A 279 -1.67 5.44 17.31
N ALA A 280 -0.68 5.90 16.53
CA ALA A 280 -0.04 7.18 16.76
C ALA A 280 -1.05 8.34 16.72
N THR A 281 -2.01 8.29 15.79
CA THR A 281 -3.06 9.30 15.66
C THR A 281 -4.00 9.29 16.86
N LEU A 282 -4.37 8.11 17.38
CA LEU A 282 -5.18 7.97 18.60
C LEU A 282 -4.47 8.57 19.82
N ILE A 283 -3.18 8.26 19.99
CA ILE A 283 -2.34 8.78 21.07
C ILE A 283 -2.23 10.31 20.96
N ARG A 284 -1.93 10.84 19.78
CA ARG A 284 -1.86 12.29 19.55
C ARG A 284 -3.19 12.99 19.81
N ALA A 285 -4.30 12.41 19.37
CA ALA A 285 -5.64 12.99 19.60
C ALA A 285 -5.97 13.09 21.09
N ARG A 286 -5.56 12.09 21.88
CA ARG A 286 -5.66 12.14 23.34
C ARG A 286 -4.76 13.21 23.93
N ASP A 287 -3.48 13.22 23.57
CA ASP A 287 -2.47 14.06 24.21
C ASP A 287 -2.63 15.56 23.86
N GLN A 288 -3.21 15.86 22.71
CA GLN A 288 -3.56 17.23 22.28
C GLN A 288 -4.93 17.70 22.79
N GLY A 289 -5.72 16.82 23.42
CA GLY A 289 -7.04 17.12 23.95
C GLY A 289 -7.04 17.28 25.47
N THR A 290 -7.67 18.33 25.99
CA THR A 290 -7.95 18.47 27.44
C THR A 290 -9.29 17.83 27.84
N SER A 291 -10.03 17.23 26.90
CA SER A 291 -11.36 16.63 27.06
C SER A 291 -11.58 15.45 26.10
N ASP A 292 -12.49 14.53 26.44
CA ASP A 292 -12.95 13.40 25.59
C ASP A 292 -13.53 13.83 24.22
N GLU A 293 -13.65 15.14 24.00
CA GLU A 293 -14.28 15.78 22.85
C GLU A 293 -13.49 15.55 21.56
N ARG A 294 -12.16 15.41 21.63
CA ARG A 294 -11.28 15.17 20.46
C ARG A 294 -10.94 13.71 20.18
N LEU A 295 -11.42 12.78 21.00
CA LEU A 295 -11.17 11.37 20.73
C LEU A 295 -12.13 10.84 19.67
N PRO A 296 -11.62 10.16 18.61
CA PRO A 296 -12.47 9.48 17.65
C PRO A 296 -13.26 8.36 18.32
N LEU A 297 -14.22 7.81 17.59
CA LEU A 297 -15.13 6.79 18.10
C LEU A 297 -14.45 5.44 18.37
N GLY A 298 -13.33 5.16 17.70
CA GLY A 298 -12.56 3.95 17.90
C GLY A 298 -11.41 3.78 16.89
N GLY A 299 -10.68 2.69 17.05
CA GLY A 299 -9.57 2.27 16.21
C GLY A 299 -9.76 0.88 15.57
N ILE A 300 -9.33 0.70 14.33
CA ILE A 300 -9.24 -0.61 13.66
C ILE A 300 -7.80 -0.84 13.19
N LEU A 301 -7.12 -1.85 13.75
CA LEU A 301 -5.72 -2.13 13.46
C LEU A 301 -5.59 -3.52 12.82
N SER A 302 -5.11 -3.59 11.57
CA SER A 302 -4.85 -4.89 10.92
C SER A 302 -3.36 -5.20 10.86
N CYS A 303 -2.95 -6.28 11.52
CA CYS A 303 -1.55 -6.70 11.62
C CYS A 303 -0.61 -5.52 11.95
N PRO A 304 -0.84 -4.78 13.05
CA PRO A 304 -0.22 -3.47 13.26
C PRO A 304 1.29 -3.55 13.54
N PHE A 305 2.06 -2.70 12.87
CA PHE A 305 3.48 -2.50 13.16
C PHE A 305 3.61 -1.39 14.22
N VAL A 306 3.69 -1.79 15.49
CA VAL A 306 3.62 -0.88 16.66
C VAL A 306 4.76 -1.02 17.67
N ASP A 307 5.76 -1.85 17.33
CA ASP A 307 6.86 -2.16 18.23
C ASP A 307 8.18 -2.10 17.46
N LEU A 308 9.08 -1.24 17.93
CA LEU A 308 10.40 -1.05 17.36
C LEU A 308 11.51 -1.69 18.22
N GLU A 309 11.17 -2.45 19.25
CA GLU A 309 12.19 -3.13 20.04
C GLU A 309 12.88 -4.23 19.21
N ILE A 310 14.22 -4.25 19.21
CA ILE A 310 15.02 -5.16 18.39
C ILE A 310 14.64 -6.63 18.66
N GLY A 311 14.10 -7.29 17.63
CA GLY A 311 14.62 -8.57 17.12
C GLY A 311 14.81 -9.73 18.10
N GLY A 312 13.79 -10.09 18.89
CA GLY A 312 13.77 -11.34 19.65
C GLY A 312 13.07 -12.47 18.90
N ASP A 313 13.83 -13.43 18.35
CA ASP A 313 13.41 -14.77 17.87
C ASP A 313 12.26 -14.90 16.84
N GLU A 314 11.63 -13.81 16.39
CA GLU A 314 10.55 -13.82 15.38
C GLU A 314 11.03 -14.33 13.99
N ARG A 315 12.33 -14.57 13.82
CA ARG A 315 12.92 -15.14 12.60
C ARG A 315 12.72 -16.65 12.52
N LYS A 316 11.50 -17.03 12.12
CA LYS A 316 11.18 -18.00 11.05
C LYS A 316 9.66 -18.05 10.89
N ALA A 317 9.10 -17.06 10.18
CA ALA A 317 7.74 -17.13 9.65
C ALA A 317 7.81 -17.53 8.16
N PRO A 318 7.96 -18.83 7.83
CA PRO A 318 8.21 -19.30 6.47
C PRO A 318 7.06 -19.01 5.50
N TYR A 319 5.91 -18.60 6.03
CA TYR A 319 4.68 -18.24 5.32
C TYR A 319 4.36 -16.73 5.33
N CYS A 320 5.09 -15.92 6.11
CA CYS A 320 4.90 -14.46 6.13
C CYS A 320 5.28 -13.82 4.78
N LEU A 321 4.69 -12.67 4.46
CA LEU A 321 5.03 -11.86 3.28
C LEU A 321 6.25 -10.96 3.52
N ILE A 322 6.40 -10.44 4.74
CA ILE A 322 7.51 -9.57 5.13
C ILE A 322 8.78 -10.40 5.16
N GLY A 323 9.69 -10.12 4.23
CA GLY A 323 11.03 -10.72 4.19
C GLY A 323 12.02 -9.95 5.05
N ASP A 324 12.98 -10.69 5.63
CA ASP A 324 13.93 -10.18 6.62
C ASP A 324 14.70 -8.94 6.15
N ALA A 325 15.11 -8.91 4.86
CA ALA A 325 15.84 -7.77 4.30
C ALA A 325 14.98 -6.51 4.19
N ALA A 326 13.69 -6.63 3.90
CA ALA A 326 12.77 -5.49 3.87
C ALA A 326 12.46 -5.00 5.28
N GLY A 327 12.16 -5.93 6.21
CA GLY A 327 11.90 -5.61 7.60
C GLY A 327 13.08 -4.87 8.26
N GLN A 328 14.30 -5.38 8.07
CA GLN A 328 15.51 -4.71 8.58
C GLN A 328 15.73 -3.33 7.93
N ALA A 329 15.49 -3.19 6.62
CA ALA A 329 15.64 -1.90 5.95
C ALA A 329 14.65 -0.85 6.47
N ILE A 330 13.39 -1.25 6.70
CA ILE A 330 12.35 -0.40 7.29
C ILE A 330 12.77 0.02 8.70
N TYR A 331 13.21 -0.94 9.52
CA TYR A 331 13.73 -0.69 10.86
C TYR A 331 14.87 0.34 10.82
N ASP A 332 15.90 0.12 10.00
CA ASP A 332 17.09 0.97 9.90
C ASP A 332 16.76 2.43 9.51
N LEU A 333 15.64 2.63 8.79
CA LEU A 333 15.22 3.93 8.23
C LEU A 333 14.16 4.66 9.06
N TYR A 334 13.29 3.93 9.76
CA TYR A 334 12.17 4.51 10.51
C TYR A 334 12.47 4.66 12.01
N HIS A 335 13.29 3.78 12.57
CA HIS A 335 13.55 3.76 14.01
C HIS A 335 14.18 5.08 14.48
N PRO A 336 13.64 5.74 15.53
CA PRO A 336 14.27 6.90 16.12
C PRO A 336 15.60 6.45 16.74
N ARG A 337 16.71 6.86 16.14
CA ARG A 337 18.04 6.45 16.61
C ARG A 337 18.27 7.19 17.93
N ASP A 338 18.42 6.44 19.02
CA ASP A 338 18.81 6.84 20.38
C ASP A 338 17.73 6.64 21.47
N GLY A 339 18.20 6.24 22.66
CA GLY A 339 17.39 6.07 23.88
C GLY A 339 16.69 4.72 24.05
N PRO A 340 16.23 4.40 25.28
CA PRO A 340 15.48 3.17 25.57
C PRO A 340 14.09 3.17 24.90
N PRO A 341 13.38 2.02 24.82
CA PRO A 341 12.06 1.94 24.20
C PRO A 341 11.05 3.00 24.64
N SER A 342 11.10 3.40 25.92
CA SER A 342 10.24 4.45 26.50
C SER A 342 10.42 5.84 25.88
N THR A 343 11.51 6.12 25.17
CA THR A 343 11.76 7.42 24.52
C THR A 343 11.39 7.44 23.04
N TRP A 344 10.99 6.32 22.45
CA TRP A 344 10.65 6.26 21.02
C TRP A 344 9.28 6.87 20.70
N GLY A 345 8.46 7.14 21.72
CA GLY A 345 7.16 7.77 21.56
C GLY A 345 6.24 6.99 20.62
N ASP A 346 5.47 7.70 19.82
CA ASP A 346 4.49 7.10 18.90
C ASP A 346 5.11 6.52 17.61
N ALA A 347 6.45 6.52 17.50
CA ALA A 347 7.15 5.64 16.56
C ALA A 347 6.96 4.16 16.92
N SER A 348 6.77 3.87 18.21
CA SER A 348 6.57 2.52 18.76
C SER A 348 5.43 2.52 19.79
N PRO A 349 4.17 2.68 19.35
CA PRO A 349 3.01 2.91 20.22
C PRO A 349 2.82 1.92 21.38
N VAL A 350 3.33 0.68 21.28
CA VAL A 350 3.25 -0.31 22.36
C VAL A 350 3.94 0.14 23.66
N HIS A 351 4.89 1.09 23.57
CA HIS A 351 5.61 1.62 24.73
C HIS A 351 4.97 2.89 25.32
N CYS A 352 3.90 3.40 24.74
CA CYS A 352 3.18 4.57 25.23
C CYS A 352 2.21 4.23 26.39
N ASP A 353 1.76 5.25 27.11
CA ASP A 353 0.55 5.14 27.94
C ASP A 353 -0.66 5.03 27.01
N LEU A 354 -1.52 4.03 27.21
CA LEU A 354 -2.73 3.79 26.42
C LEU A 354 -4.01 4.19 27.18
N LYS A 355 -3.92 4.67 28.42
CA LYS A 355 -5.08 5.12 29.19
C LYS A 355 -5.87 6.20 28.46
N GLY A 356 -7.20 6.14 28.58
CA GLY A 356 -8.10 7.09 27.96
C GLY A 356 -8.25 6.95 26.44
N LEU A 357 -7.60 5.98 25.79
CA LEU A 357 -7.84 5.71 24.38
C LEU A 357 -9.23 5.08 24.16
N PRO A 358 -9.86 5.31 23.00
CA PRO A 358 -11.18 4.77 22.68
C PRO A 358 -11.13 3.24 22.45
N PRO A 359 -12.28 2.58 22.22
CA PRO A 359 -12.30 1.17 21.84
C PRO A 359 -11.44 0.90 20.60
N VAL A 360 -10.68 -0.20 20.60
CA VAL A 360 -9.84 -0.60 19.47
C VAL A 360 -10.05 -2.08 19.15
N TYR A 361 -10.32 -2.37 17.88
CA TYR A 361 -10.31 -3.71 17.33
C TYR A 361 -8.98 -3.99 16.64
N ILE A 362 -8.29 -5.04 17.09
CA ILE A 362 -7.00 -5.49 16.59
C ILE A 362 -7.21 -6.82 15.87
N GLN A 363 -6.94 -6.84 14.56
CA GLN A 363 -6.88 -8.07 13.79
C GLN A 363 -5.43 -8.51 13.64
N ALA A 364 -5.15 -9.78 13.91
CA ALA A 364 -3.82 -10.36 13.81
C ALA A 364 -3.83 -11.63 12.96
N ALA A 365 -2.72 -11.92 12.31
CA ALA A 365 -2.56 -13.05 11.41
C ALA A 365 -1.47 -13.99 11.94
N GLU A 366 -1.78 -15.26 12.19
CA GLU A 366 -0.88 -16.20 12.87
C GLU A 366 0.43 -16.46 12.09
N LEU A 367 0.40 -16.41 10.75
CA LEU A 367 1.58 -16.61 9.91
C LEU A 367 2.35 -15.32 9.62
N ASP A 368 2.05 -14.25 10.35
CA ASP A 368 2.73 -12.96 10.27
C ASP A 368 3.94 -12.91 11.19
N TYR A 369 5.04 -12.36 10.66
CA TYR A 369 6.25 -12.12 11.43
C TYR A 369 6.00 -11.12 12.57
N ILE A 370 5.16 -10.10 12.35
CA ILE A 370 4.81 -9.11 13.38
C ILE A 370 3.54 -9.47 14.16
N TYR A 371 3.05 -10.70 14.07
CA TYR A 371 1.95 -11.18 14.91
C TYR A 371 2.13 -10.84 16.41
N PRO A 372 3.33 -11.01 16.99
CA PRO A 372 3.54 -10.67 18.40
C PRO A 372 3.32 -9.20 18.74
N HIS A 373 3.44 -8.28 17.78
CA HIS A 373 3.17 -6.85 18.03
C HIS A 373 1.72 -6.62 18.41
N ALA A 374 0.79 -7.29 17.74
CA ALA A 374 -0.64 -7.22 18.03
C ALA A 374 -0.96 -7.76 19.43
N VAL A 375 -0.33 -8.88 19.80
CA VAL A 375 -0.47 -9.50 21.12
C VAL A 375 0.08 -8.59 22.22
N ARG A 376 1.31 -8.10 22.05
CA ARG A 376 1.96 -7.19 23.03
C ARG A 376 1.16 -5.91 23.21
N LEU A 377 0.61 -5.35 22.13
CA LEU A 377 -0.24 -4.16 22.21
C LEU A 377 -1.54 -4.43 22.99
N ALA A 378 -2.20 -5.56 22.73
CA ALA A 378 -3.40 -5.95 23.48
C ALA A 378 -3.10 -6.18 24.97
N ASP A 379 -1.98 -6.84 25.29
CA ASP A 379 -1.53 -7.06 26.66
C ASP A 379 -1.17 -5.74 27.37
N LYS A 380 -0.52 -4.82 26.66
CA LYS A 380 -0.23 -3.47 27.17
C LYS A 380 -1.51 -2.71 27.48
N ALA A 381 -2.50 -2.74 26.59
CA ALA A 381 -3.78 -2.07 26.81
C ALA A 381 -4.50 -2.60 28.06
N ARG A 382 -4.48 -3.93 28.28
CA ARG A 382 -4.99 -4.55 29.51
C ARG A 382 -4.22 -4.11 30.74
N ALA A 383 -2.88 -4.08 30.67
CA ALA A 383 -2.02 -3.65 31.77
C ALA A 383 -2.24 -2.17 32.15
N ASP A 384 -2.55 -1.32 31.16
CA ASP A 384 -2.89 0.09 31.37
C ASP A 384 -4.32 0.30 31.91
N GLY A 385 -5.13 -0.76 31.96
CA GLY A 385 -6.51 -0.69 32.43
C GLY A 385 -7.50 -0.17 31.38
N VAL A 386 -7.13 -0.18 30.10
CA VAL A 386 -8.02 0.20 28.99
C VAL A 386 -9.06 -0.90 28.78
N LYS A 387 -10.31 -0.50 28.57
CA LYS A 387 -11.44 -1.40 28.33
C LYS A 387 -11.85 -1.35 26.86
N ASP A 388 -12.62 -2.34 26.42
CA ASP A 388 -13.22 -2.40 25.08
C ASP A 388 -12.20 -2.50 23.94
N TRP A 389 -11.11 -3.24 24.18
CA TRP A 389 -10.15 -3.64 23.17
C TRP A 389 -10.32 -5.12 22.83
N GLU A 390 -10.45 -5.40 21.53
CA GLU A 390 -10.69 -6.74 21.00
C GLU A 390 -9.48 -7.21 20.19
N LEU A 391 -9.01 -8.43 20.43
CA LEU A 391 -7.97 -9.06 19.63
C LEU A 391 -8.57 -10.25 18.88
N ASP A 392 -8.64 -10.14 17.56
CA ASP A 392 -9.15 -11.16 16.65
C ASP A 392 -8.00 -11.81 15.86
N VAL A 393 -7.69 -13.06 16.19
CA VAL A 393 -6.56 -13.81 15.63
C VAL A 393 -7.05 -14.77 14.56
N HIS A 394 -6.54 -14.60 13.35
CA HIS A 394 -6.84 -15.46 12.21
C HIS A 394 -5.73 -16.49 12.00
N ALA A 395 -6.10 -17.76 12.07
CA ALA A 395 -5.19 -18.87 11.83
C ALA A 395 -4.84 -19.02 10.34
N ASN A 396 -3.69 -19.62 10.04
CA ASN A 396 -3.26 -19.98 8.68
C ASN A 396 -3.18 -18.84 7.65
N VAL A 397 -3.24 -17.58 8.06
CA VAL A 397 -3.16 -16.43 7.14
C VAL A 397 -1.92 -15.58 7.42
N PRO A 398 -1.31 -14.96 6.39
CA PRO A 398 -0.14 -14.12 6.57
C PRO A 398 -0.50 -12.64 6.79
N HIS A 399 0.55 -11.83 6.95
CA HIS A 399 0.49 -10.38 7.08
C HIS A 399 -0.55 -9.71 6.17
N VAL A 400 -1.47 -8.95 6.77
CA VAL A 400 -2.55 -8.19 6.10
C VAL A 400 -3.28 -8.99 5.03
N PHE A 401 -3.74 -10.18 5.41
CA PHE A 401 -4.49 -11.08 4.52
C PHE A 401 -5.75 -10.44 3.90
N THR A 402 -6.31 -9.41 4.53
CA THR A 402 -7.46 -8.64 4.04
C THR A 402 -7.18 -7.82 2.78
N ASN A 403 -5.92 -7.56 2.44
CA ASN A 403 -5.55 -6.85 1.20
C ASN A 403 -5.66 -7.74 -0.05
N PHE A 404 -5.76 -9.07 0.11
CA PHE A 404 -5.87 -9.98 -1.01
C PHE A 404 -7.32 -10.06 -1.52
N PRO A 405 -7.53 -10.13 -2.85
CA PRO A 405 -8.86 -10.36 -3.39
C PRO A 405 -9.46 -11.66 -2.86
N ARG A 406 -10.76 -11.66 -2.55
CA ARG A 406 -11.54 -12.84 -2.13
C ARG A 406 -11.35 -14.05 -3.06
N SER A 407 -11.17 -13.83 -4.36
CA SER A 407 -10.96 -14.89 -5.35
C SER A 407 -9.62 -15.61 -5.18
N MET A 408 -8.65 -14.95 -4.54
CA MET A 408 -7.32 -15.47 -4.26
C MET A 408 -7.25 -16.01 -2.83
N LEU A 409 -7.80 -15.29 -1.86
CA LEU A 409 -7.82 -15.70 -0.45
C LEU A 409 -9.22 -15.47 0.14
N PRO A 410 -10.11 -16.48 0.12
CA PRO A 410 -11.51 -16.30 0.53
C PRO A 410 -11.70 -15.78 1.95
N ILE A 411 -10.82 -16.16 2.88
CA ILE A 411 -10.83 -15.72 4.28
C ILE A 411 -10.64 -14.21 4.44
N ALA A 412 -10.04 -13.52 3.45
CA ALA A 412 -9.90 -12.05 3.44
C ALA A 412 -11.25 -11.33 3.59
N ALA A 413 -12.33 -11.88 3.03
CA ALA A 413 -13.66 -11.31 3.15
C ALA A 413 -14.21 -11.37 4.58
N GLN A 414 -13.83 -12.39 5.36
CA GLN A 414 -14.25 -12.51 6.77
C GLN A 414 -13.53 -11.47 7.63
N GLY A 415 -12.23 -11.27 7.39
CA GLY A 415 -11.46 -10.23 8.09
C GLY A 415 -12.00 -8.82 7.83
N LEU A 416 -12.37 -8.50 6.58
CA LEU A 416 -13.01 -7.22 6.25
C LEU A 416 -14.43 -7.08 6.83
N GLU A 417 -15.19 -8.16 6.89
CA GLU A 417 -16.51 -8.17 7.52
C GLU A 417 -16.42 -7.86 9.02
N ALA A 418 -15.44 -8.43 9.73
CA ALA A 418 -15.22 -8.16 11.14
C ALA A 418 -14.84 -6.69 11.40
N MET A 419 -13.95 -6.11 10.59
CA MET A 419 -13.62 -4.68 10.66
C MET A 419 -14.86 -3.79 10.44
N ALA A 420 -15.66 -4.13 9.42
CA ALA A 420 -16.88 -3.39 9.10
C ALA A 420 -17.95 -3.54 10.21
N ALA A 421 -18.04 -4.71 10.85
CA ALA A 421 -18.96 -4.96 11.95
C ALA A 421 -18.60 -4.13 13.19
N PHE A 422 -17.32 -4.07 13.54
CA PHE A 422 -16.84 -3.17 14.59
C PHE A 422 -17.19 -1.71 14.27
N ALA A 423 -16.90 -1.26 13.04
CA ALA A 423 -17.21 0.11 12.62
C ALA A 423 -18.71 0.42 12.72
N ALA A 424 -19.55 -0.46 12.17
CA ALA A 424 -21.00 -0.31 12.19
C ALA A 424 -21.57 -0.31 13.61
N SER A 425 -21.08 -1.19 14.50
CA SER A 425 -21.54 -1.23 15.90
C SER A 425 -21.24 0.09 16.62
N ARG A 426 -20.01 0.57 16.49
CA ARG A 426 -19.58 1.83 17.10
C ARG A 426 -20.39 3.01 16.58
N PHE A 427 -20.58 3.14 15.26
CA PHE A 427 -21.42 4.19 14.69
C PHE A 427 -22.88 4.10 15.16
N ARG A 428 -23.46 2.90 15.22
CA ARG A 428 -24.83 2.70 15.71
C ARG A 428 -25.00 3.18 17.14
N GLU A 429 -24.07 2.84 18.03
CA GLU A 429 -24.09 3.29 19.41
C GLU A 429 -23.95 4.81 19.55
N ALA A 430 -23.10 5.43 18.74
CA ALA A 430 -22.93 6.89 18.73
C ALA A 430 -24.20 7.61 18.26
N LEU A 431 -24.82 7.11 17.19
CA LEU A 431 -26.07 7.65 16.64
C LEU A 431 -27.22 7.51 17.65
N ALA A 432 -27.37 6.34 18.27
CA ALA A 432 -28.41 6.11 19.28
C ALA A 432 -28.26 7.04 20.50
N ARG A 433 -27.02 7.30 20.94
CA ARG A 433 -26.74 8.27 22.00
C ARG A 433 -27.10 9.70 21.59
N ALA A 434 -26.78 10.11 20.37
CA ALA A 434 -27.10 11.44 19.85
C ALA A 434 -28.60 11.66 19.64
N GLU A 435 -29.36 10.61 19.30
CA GLU A 435 -30.82 10.64 19.17
C GLU A 435 -31.54 10.70 20.53
N SER A 436 -30.87 10.27 21.60
CA SER A 436 -31.42 10.23 22.97
C SER A 436 -31.08 11.46 23.80
N ALA A 437 -30.14 12.30 23.34
CA ALA A 437 -29.69 13.55 23.98
C ALA A 437 -30.45 14.74 23.42
#